data_AF-A0A7W9PS66-F1
#
_entry.id   AF-A0A7W9PS66-F1
#
_cell.length_a   1.000
_cell.length_b   1.000
_cell.length_c   1.000
_cell.angle_alpha   90.00
_cell.angle_beta   90.00
_cell.angle_gamma   90.00
#
_symmetry.space_group_name_H-M   'P 1'
#
loop_
_entity.id
_entity.type
_entity.pdbx_description
1 polymer ?
#
loop_
_entity_poly.entity_id
_entity_poly.type
_entity_poly.pdbx_seq_one_letter_code
_entity_poly.pdbx_strand_id
1 'polypeptide(L)' 'MVDYIPSPDEVTAAQTPDGGWTKKQLAQWGVPWPPPSGWRKHLAAKWRGEDVGPLTAEEPDQDTLF' A
#
# COMPACT_ATOMS: atom_id res chain seq x y z
N MET A 1 0.41 -14.12 6.02
CA MET A 1 1.85 -13.82 6.12
C MET A 1 2.17 -12.93 4.93
N VAL A 2 2.36 -11.63 5.15
CA VAL A 2 2.79 -10.70 4.09
C VAL A 2 4.30 -10.82 4.01
N ASP A 3 4.76 -11.76 3.19
CA ASP A 3 6.16 -12.18 3.12
C ASP A 3 6.95 -11.36 2.09
N TYR A 4 6.34 -10.32 1.50
CA TYR A 4 6.95 -9.62 0.37
C TYR A 4 6.81 -8.09 0.46
N ILE A 5 7.95 -7.42 0.54
CA ILE A 5 8.06 -5.96 0.43
C ILE A 5 8.53 -5.67 -1.00
N PRO A 6 7.64 -5.17 -1.88
CA PRO A 6 7.99 -4.89 -3.27
C PRO A 6 8.94 -3.68 -3.35
N SER A 7 9.75 -3.67 -4.41
CA SER A 7 10.54 -2.49 -4.76
C SER A 7 9.61 -1.35 -5.23
N PRO A 8 9.97 -0.07 -5.06
CA PRO A 8 9.18 1.04 -5.61
C PRO A 8 8.98 0.95 -7.13
N ASP A 9 9.92 0.32 -7.83
CA ASP A 9 9.82 0.02 -9.26
C ASP A 9 8.76 -1.04 -9.54
N GLU A 10 8.69 -2.11 -8.75
CA GLU A 10 7.64 -3.14 -8.85
C GLU A 10 6.26 -2.60 -8.47
N VAL A 11 6.18 -1.72 -7.48
CA VAL A 11 4.93 -1.02 -7.16
C VAL A 11 4.45 -0.25 -8.39
N THR A 12 5.36 0.45 -9.09
CA THR A 12 5.02 1.17 -10.32
C THR A 12 4.70 0.22 -11.47
N ALA A 13 5.42 -0.90 -11.60
CA ALA A 13 5.18 -1.90 -12.64
C ALA A 13 3.84 -2.66 -12.46
N ALA A 14 3.40 -2.83 -11.22
CA ALA A 14 2.10 -3.40 -10.88
C ALA A 14 0.94 -2.39 -11.01
N GLN A 15 1.22 -1.16 -11.42
CA GLN A 15 0.20 -0.18 -11.77
C GLN A 15 -0.60 -0.69 -12.96
N THR A 16 -1.92 -0.66 -12.82
CA THR A 16 -2.86 -1.00 -13.90
C THR A 16 -2.85 0.10 -14.97
N PRO A 17 -3.29 -0.18 -16.21
CA PRO A 17 -3.40 0.84 -17.27
C PRO A 17 -4.28 2.04 -16.88
N ASP A 18 -5.18 1.88 -15.92
CA ASP A 18 -6.00 2.96 -15.34
C ASP A 18 -5.25 3.84 -14.31
N GLY A 19 -3.98 3.52 -14.02
CA GLY A 19 -3.14 4.23 -13.05
C GLY A 19 -3.34 3.77 -11.59
N GLY A 20 -4.17 2.75 -11.34
CA GLY A 20 -4.51 2.25 -10.00
C GLY A 20 -3.83 0.92 -9.64
N TRP A 21 -4.09 0.43 -8.42
CA TRP A 21 -3.67 -0.90 -7.95
C TRP A 21 -4.86 -1.72 -7.50
N THR A 22 -4.79 -3.04 -7.69
CA THR A 22 -5.85 -3.94 -7.24
C THR A 22 -5.73 -4.20 -5.73
N LYS A 23 -6.88 -4.40 -5.07
CA LYS A 23 -6.94 -4.75 -3.64
C LYS A 23 -6.12 -6.00 -3.30
N LYS A 24 -6.09 -7.00 -4.20
CA LYS A 24 -5.29 -8.22 -4.02
C LYS A 24 -3.79 -7.91 -4.06
N GLN A 25 -3.35 -7.05 -4.98
CA GLN A 25 -1.96 -6.63 -5.10
C GLN A 25 -1.50 -5.86 -3.85
N LEU A 26 -2.31 -4.91 -3.38
CA LEU A 26 -2.04 -4.14 -2.17
C LEU A 26 -1.96 -5.05 -0.94
N ALA A 27 -2.88 -6.02 -0.81
CA ALA A 27 -2.87 -6.99 0.27
C ALA A 27 -1.62 -7.90 0.26
N GLN A 28 -1.07 -8.22 -0.91
CA GLN A 28 0.21 -8.97 -0.99
C GLN A 28 1.37 -8.19 -0.36
N TRP A 29 1.35 -6.87 -0.47
CA TRP A 29 2.35 -5.98 0.11
C TRP A 29 2.04 -5.55 1.55
N GLY A 30 0.92 -6.02 2.11
CA GLY A 30 0.43 -5.61 3.42
C GLY A 30 -0.13 -4.19 3.47
N VAL A 31 -0.47 -3.61 2.32
CA VAL A 31 -1.13 -2.31 2.25
C VAL A 31 -2.64 -2.52 2.43
N PRO A 32 -3.26 -1.91 3.45
CA PRO A 32 -4.70 -1.98 3.64
C PRO A 32 -5.45 -1.30 2.49
N TRP A 33 -6.71 -1.72 2.29
CA TRP A 33 -7.63 -1.07 1.35
C TRP A 33 -8.72 -0.34 2.14
N PRO A 34 -9.00 0.96 1.88
CA PRO A 34 -8.40 1.82 0.86
C PRO A 34 -6.92 2.17 1.16
N PRO A 35 -6.09 2.36 0.12
CA PRO A 35 -4.68 2.65 0.32
C PRO A 35 -4.48 4.00 1.01
N PRO A 36 -3.80 4.07 2.17
CA PRO A 36 -3.61 5.32 2.89
C PRO A 36 -2.72 6.29 2.10
N SER A 37 -2.97 7.58 2.23
CA SER A 37 -2.15 8.61 1.59
C SER A 37 -0.66 8.42 1.92
N GLY A 38 0.17 8.24 0.89
CA GLY A 38 1.62 8.04 1.08
C GLY A 38 2.08 6.59 1.25
N TRP A 39 1.21 5.58 1.12
CA TRP A 39 1.60 4.15 1.21
C TRP A 39 2.75 3.75 0.27
N ARG A 40 2.84 4.37 -0.91
CA ARG A 40 3.94 4.17 -1.87
C ARG A 40 5.30 4.56 -1.30
N LYS A 41 5.37 5.72 -0.62
CA LYS A 41 6.59 6.20 0.04
C LYS A 41 6.98 5.28 1.20
N HIS A 42 5.97 4.78 1.90
CA HIS A 42 6.18 3.83 2.97
C HIS A 42 6.77 2.50 2.47
N LEU A 43 6.21 1.91 1.42
CA LEU A 43 6.79 0.72 0.82
C LEU A 43 8.21 0.97 0.32
N ALA A 44 8.46 2.13 -0.31
CA ALA A 44 9.79 2.51 -0.75
C ALA A 44 10.79 2.60 0.42
N ALA A 45 10.39 3.20 1.55
CA ALA A 45 11.23 3.31 2.74
C ALA A 45 11.46 1.96 3.42
N LYS A 46 10.40 1.14 3.54
CA LYS A 46 10.49 -0.23 4.06
C LYS A 46 11.40 -1.11 3.21
N TRP A 47 11.37 -0.94 1.89
CA TRP A 47 12.27 -1.61 0.96
C TRP A 47 13.73 -1.16 1.11
N ARG A 48 13.96 0.12 1.45
CA ARG A 48 15.30 0.66 1.77
C ARG A 48 15.86 0.15 3.10
N GLY A 49 15.08 -0.62 3.88
CA GLY A 49 15.45 -1.06 5.23
C GLY A 49 15.17 -0.01 6.30
N GLU A 50 14.42 1.03 5.99
CA GLU A 50 13.96 1.99 6.98
C GLU A 50 12.78 1.36 7.75
N ASP A 51 12.88 1.33 9.08
CA ASP A 51 11.75 0.96 9.94
C ASP A 51 10.74 2.11 9.94
N VAL A 52 10.00 2.20 8.84
CA VAL A 52 8.80 3.00 8.78
C VAL A 52 7.71 2.19 9.49
N GLY A 53 7.12 2.76 10.54
CA GLY A 53 6.15 2.11 11.43
C GLY A 53 4.92 1.51 10.72
N PRO A 54 3.92 0.96 11.40
CA PRO A 54 2.80 0.33 10.68
C PRO A 54 2.11 1.32 9.73
N LEU A 55 1.83 0.88 8.49
CA LEU A 55 0.86 1.52 7.59
C LEU A 55 -0.52 1.43 8.23
N THR A 56 -0.78 2.27 9.21
CA THR A 56 -2.11 2.47 9.72
C THR A 56 -2.89 3.10 8.58
N ALA A 57 -3.87 2.37 8.04
CA ALA A 57 -4.98 3.04 7.38
C ALA A 57 -5.58 3.94 8.46
N GLU A 58 -5.21 5.22 8.46
CA GLU A 58 -5.95 6.25 9.17
C GLU A 58 -7.41 6.00 8.82
N GLU A 59 -8.19 5.64 9.84
CA GLU A 59 -9.51 5.06 9.71
C GLU A 59 -10.29 5.88 8.67
N PRO A 60 -10.67 5.31 7.51
CA PRO A 60 -11.61 6.01 6.66
C PRO A 60 -12.87 6.10 7.50
N ASP A 61 -13.34 7.32 7.78
CA ASP A 61 -14.67 7.61 8.30
C ASP A 61 -15.61 6.45 7.97
N GLN A 62 -15.85 5.59 8.97
CA GLN A 62 -16.78 4.47 8.89
C GLN A 62 -18.20 5.02 8.90
N ASP A 63 -18.48 6.10 8.16
CA ASP A 63 -19.78 6.76 8.11
C ASP A 63 -19.86 7.71 6.91
N THR A 64 -19.96 7.14 5.72
CA THR A 64 -20.95 7.64 4.76
C THR A 64 -21.70 6.42 4.23
N LEU A 65 -22.23 5.68 5.21
CA LEU A 65 -23.42 4.87 5.02
C LEU A 65 -24.53 5.83 4.57
N PHE A 66 -25.24 5.43 3.52
CA PHE A 66 -26.39 6.11 2.94
C PHE A 66 -27.41 6.63 3.96
#